data_AF-A0A537LAG2-F1
#
_entry.id   AF-A0A537LAG2-F1
#
_cell.length_a   1.000
_cell.length_b   1.000
_cell.length_c   1.000
_cell.angle_alpha   90.00
_cell.angle_beta   90.00
_cell.angle_gamma   90.00
#
_symmetry.space_group_name_H-M   'P 1'
#
loop_
_entity.id
_entity.type
_entity.pdbx_description
1 polymer ?
#
loop_
_entity_poly.entity_id
_entity_poly.type
_entity_poly.pdbx_seq_one_letter_code
_entity_poly.pdbx_strand_id
1 'polypeptide(L)'
;MALVFTFSCGGCGRTYSVYYPKALMYELSGSAPREMGLKEDEEDRRSGAVDAVRTRAEAASRIFVDASQELERVCVCGKRLDFNIMHHPRVPQSKQLLLRRQTGLIPFPTVPKKS
;
A
#
# COMPACT_ATOMS: atom_id res chain seq x y z
N MET A 1 -12.42 7.11 7.21
CA MET A 1 -11.32 6.52 7.99
C MET A 1 -10.07 6.53 7.12
N ALA A 2 -9.03 7.23 7.56
CA ALA A 2 -7.79 7.39 6.80
C ALA A 2 -6.98 6.07 6.70
N LEU A 3 -6.56 5.72 5.48
CA LEU A 3 -5.72 4.54 5.22
C LEU A 3 -4.25 4.89 5.44
N VAL A 4 -3.59 4.21 6.36
CA VAL A 4 -2.20 4.53 6.75
C VAL A 4 -1.39 3.25 6.86
N PHE A 5 -0.23 3.22 6.21
CA PHE A 5 0.74 2.14 6.35
C PHE A 5 2.04 2.66 6.93
N THR A 6 2.70 1.80 7.72
CA THR A 6 3.99 2.11 8.30
C THR A 6 5.08 1.33 7.58
N PHE A 7 6.09 2.03 7.06
CA PHE A 7 7.24 1.44 6.36
C PHE A 7 8.53 1.80 7.06
N SER A 8 9.45 0.86 7.17
CA SER A 8 10.80 1.13 7.64
C SER A 8 11.78 1.17 6.46
N CYS A 9 12.67 2.16 6.46
CA CYS A 9 13.80 2.17 5.54
C CYS A 9 14.75 1.03 5.93
N GLY A 10 14.88 0.02 5.06
CA GLY A 10 15.79 -1.10 5.31
C GLY A 10 17.29 -0.75 5.31
N GLY A 11 17.66 0.52 5.09
CA GLY A 11 19.04 0.99 5.23
C GLY A 11 19.32 1.55 6.63
N CYS A 12 18.59 2.59 7.04
CA CYS A 12 18.84 3.30 8.29
C CYS A 12 17.77 3.11 9.38
N GLY A 13 16.78 2.23 9.16
CA GLY A 13 15.73 1.90 10.14
C GLY A 13 14.67 2.98 10.37
N ARG A 14 14.77 4.16 9.72
CA ARG A 14 13.78 5.23 9.86
C ARG A 14 12.40 4.76 9.43
N THR A 15 11.39 5.18 10.19
CA THR A 15 10.02 4.74 9.99
C THR A 15 9.18 5.86 9.39
N TYR A 16 8.36 5.50 8.42
CA TYR A 16 7.50 6.38 7.62
C TYR A 16 6.06 5.94 7.79
N SER A 17 5.19 6.85 8.20
CA SER A 17 3.74 6.66 8.22
C SER A 17 3.17 7.30 6.96
N VAL A 18 2.80 6.48 5.99
CA VAL A 18 2.30 6.93 4.69
C VAL A 18 0.78 6.86 4.70
N TYR A 19 0.14 8.02 4.54
CA TYR A 19 -1.30 8.15 4.32
C TYR A 19 -1.62 8.01 2.84
N TYR A 20 -2.67 7.25 2.53
CA TYR A 20 -3.16 7.03 1.18
C TYR A 20 -4.60 7.55 1.07
N PRO A 21 -4.81 8.67 0.36
CA PRO A 21 -6.14 9.16 0.04
C PRO A 21 -6.94 8.13 -0.75
N LYS A 22 -8.25 8.04 -0.47
CA LYS A 22 -9.19 7.16 -1.15
C LYS A 22 -9.28 7.47 -2.64
N ALA A 23 -9.20 8.74 -3.03
CA ALA A 23 -9.16 9.13 -4.44
C ALA A 23 -8.00 8.44 -5.18
N LEU A 24 -6.82 8.43 -4.57
CA LEU A 24 -5.63 7.75 -5.10
C LEU A 24 -5.83 6.22 -5.10
N MET A 25 -6.41 5.65 -4.04
CA MET A 25 -6.67 4.22 -3.97
C MET A 25 -7.66 3.72 -5.01
N TYR A 26 -8.71 4.49 -5.27
CA TYR A 26 -9.70 4.17 -6.28
C TYR A 26 -9.12 4.30 -7.69
N GLU A 27 -8.30 5.31 -7.93
CA GLU A 27 -7.57 5.47 -9.19
C GLU A 27 -6.62 4.28 -9.44
N LEU A 28 -5.85 3.86 -8.42
CA LEU A 28 -4.88 2.77 -8.55
C LEU A 28 -5.52 1.37 -8.61
N SER A 29 -6.63 1.14 -7.92
CA SER A 29 -7.29 -0.18 -7.84
C SER A 29 -8.40 -0.39 -8.86
N GLY A 30 -8.96 0.69 -9.42
CA GLY A 30 -10.14 0.64 -10.29
C GLY A 30 -11.42 0.22 -9.57
N SER A 31 -11.46 0.25 -8.23
CA SER A 31 -12.62 -0.24 -7.45
C SER A 31 -13.81 0.72 -7.45
N ALA A 32 -13.57 2.02 -7.66
CA ALA A 32 -14.59 3.07 -7.68
C ALA A 32 -14.08 4.30 -8.47
N PRO A 33 -14.94 5.28 -8.80
CA PRO A 33 -14.52 6.53 -9.42
C PRO A 33 -13.69 7.41 -8.48
N ARG A 34 -12.71 8.13 -9.04
CA ARG A 34 -11.83 9.05 -8.30
C ARG A 34 -12.62 10.15 -7.58
N GLU A 35 -13.69 10.65 -8.20
CA GLU A 35 -14.54 11.71 -7.64
C GLU A 35 -15.25 11.28 -6.35
N MET A 36 -15.59 10.00 -6.22
CA MET A 36 -16.14 9.46 -4.99
C MET A 36 -15.09 9.49 -3.87
N GLY A 37 -13.87 9.07 -4.19
CA GLY A 37 -12.76 9.11 -3.25
C GLY A 37 -12.43 10.53 -2.79
N LEU A 38 -12.50 11.52 -3.68
CA LEU A 38 -12.28 12.93 -3.32
C LEU A 38 -13.31 13.43 -2.28
N LYS A 39 -14.58 13.03 -2.39
CA LYS A 39 -15.62 13.41 -1.42
C LYS A 39 -15.36 12.77 -0.05
N GLU A 40 -14.99 11.50 -0.03
CA GLU A 40 -14.67 10.80 1.21
C GLU A 40 -13.38 11.35 1.86
N ASP A 41 -12.35 11.66 1.06
CA ASP A 41 -11.11 12.26 1.54
C ASP A 41 -11.35 13.63 2.17
N GLU A 42 -12.27 14.39 1.59
CA GLU A 42 -12.67 15.69 2.13
C GLU A 42 -13.42 15.56 3.46
N GLU A 43 -14.26 14.54 3.63
CA GLU A 43 -14.88 14.22 4.92
C GLU A 43 -13.84 13.80 5.97
N ASP A 44 -12.85 12.98 5.58
CA ASP A 44 -11.75 12.56 6.45
C ASP A 44 -10.86 13.75 6.86
N ARG A 45 -10.69 14.77 6.01
CA ARG A 45 -10.03 16.03 6.40
C ARG A 45 -10.88 16.85 7.36
N ARG A 46 -12.17 17.07 7.06
CA ARG A 46 -13.07 17.87 7.91
C ARG A 46 -13.27 17.28 9.29
N SER A 47 -13.28 15.96 9.41
CA SER A 47 -13.35 15.25 10.69
C SER A 47 -12.03 15.28 11.48
N GLY A 48 -10.95 15.81 10.90
CA GLY A 48 -9.63 15.83 11.51
C GLY A 48 -8.95 14.45 11.57
N ALA A 49 -9.46 13.46 10.83
CA ALA A 49 -8.90 12.11 10.85
C ALA A 49 -7.46 12.09 10.31
N VAL A 50 -7.18 12.88 9.26
CA VAL A 50 -5.83 13.02 8.69
C VAL A 50 -4.87 13.68 9.68
N ASP A 51 -5.31 14.76 10.33
CA ASP A 51 -4.54 15.42 11.39
C ASP A 51 -4.25 14.50 12.56
N ALA A 52 -5.25 13.75 13.03
CA ALA A 52 -5.07 12.78 14.11
C ALA A 52 -4.07 11.66 13.73
N VAL A 53 -4.01 11.25 12.47
CA VAL A 53 -2.96 10.33 11.99
C VAL A 53 -1.59 10.99 12.02
N ARG A 54 -1.47 12.20 11.47
CA ARG A 54 -0.21 12.94 11.44
C ARG A 54 0.36 13.11 12.85
N THR A 55 -0.45 13.61 13.78
CA THR A 55 -0.06 13.78 15.19
C THR A 55 0.39 12.46 15.82
N ARG A 56 -0.30 11.34 15.55
CA ARG A 56 0.10 10.02 16.06
C ARG A 56 1.42 9.54 15.44
N ALA A 57 1.66 9.82 14.16
CA ALA A 57 2.91 9.47 13.49
C ALA A 57 4.09 10.25 14.10
N GLU A 58 3.92 11.55 14.28
CA GLU A 58 4.92 12.45 14.86
C GLU A 58 5.21 12.08 16.33
N ALA A 59 4.17 11.81 17.13
CA ALA A 59 4.32 11.35 18.51
C ALA A 59 5.10 10.02 18.61
N ALA A 60 5.05 9.18 17.58
CA ALA A 60 5.81 7.93 17.47
C ALA A 60 7.19 8.11 16.80
N SER A 61 7.66 9.35 16.61
CA SER A 61 8.90 9.69 15.92
C SER A 61 8.98 9.12 14.49
N ARG A 62 7.83 9.04 13.80
CA ARG A 62 7.71 8.58 12.42
C ARG A 62 7.52 9.76 11.49
N ILE A 63 8.08 9.66 10.28
CA ILE A 63 7.94 10.66 9.24
C ILE A 63 6.56 10.47 8.60
N PHE A 64 5.68 11.46 8.69
CA PHE A 64 4.40 11.44 7.98
C PHE A 64 4.59 11.77 6.50
N VAL A 65 3.94 11.01 5.62
CA VAL A 65 3.99 11.19 4.17
C VAL A 65 2.58 11.09 3.60
N ASP A 66 2.21 12.00 2.71
CA ASP A 66 0.97 11.92 1.93
C ASP A 66 1.29 11.36 0.54
N ALA A 67 0.78 10.15 0.26
CA ALA A 67 1.02 9.46 -0.99
C ALA A 67 0.41 10.16 -2.22
N SER A 68 -0.54 11.08 -2.05
CA SER A 68 -1.04 11.90 -3.16
C SER A 68 -0.05 12.97 -3.63
N GLN A 69 0.93 13.33 -2.78
CA GLN A 69 1.94 14.33 -3.08
C GLN A 69 3.25 13.68 -3.54
N GLU A 70 3.68 12.63 -2.84
CA GLU A 70 4.92 11.91 -3.14
C GLU A 70 4.71 10.39 -3.04
N LEU A 71 4.77 9.72 -4.19
CA LEU A 71 4.78 8.25 -4.26
C LEU A 71 6.18 7.66 -4.15
N GLU A 72 7.22 8.48 -4.24
CA GLU A 72 8.60 8.06 -4.11
C GLU A 72 9.39 9.13 -3.36
N ARG A 73 10.30 8.69 -2.48
CA ARG A 73 11.14 9.61 -1.72
C ARG A 73 12.53 9.02 -1.51
N VAL A 74 13.55 9.87 -1.55
CA VAL A 74 14.90 9.48 -1.11
C VAL A 74 14.99 9.64 0.41
N CYS A 75 15.29 8.55 1.10
CA CYS A 75 15.62 8.57 2.53
C CYS A 75 16.93 9.33 2.76
N VAL A 76 17.14 9.87 3.97
CA VAL A 76 18.40 10.56 4.31
C VAL A 76 19.65 9.68 4.17
N CYS A 77 19.50 8.36 4.18
CA CYS A 77 20.58 7.42 3.95
C CYS A 77 20.86 7.18 2.45
N GLY A 78 20.24 7.94 1.55
CA GLY A 78 20.37 7.83 0.10
C GLY A 78 19.50 6.74 -0.55
N LYS A 79 18.76 5.93 0.23
CA LYS A 79 17.92 4.86 -0.31
C LYS A 79 16.63 5.42 -0.90
N ARG A 80 16.31 5.05 -2.14
CA ARG A 80 15.01 5.35 -2.76
C ARG A 80 13.92 4.47 -2.13
N LEU A 81 12.90 5.11 -1.60
CA LEU A 81 11.72 4.50 -1.02
C LEU A 81 10.59 4.65 -2.02
N ASP A 82 9.94 3.53 -2.34
CA ASP A 82 8.74 3.48 -3.16
C ASP A 82 7.53 3.31 -2.25
N PHE A 83 6.66 4.31 -2.26
CA PHE A 83 5.40 4.35 -1.54
C PHE A 83 4.21 4.07 -2.47
N ASN A 84 4.44 3.69 -3.73
CA ASN A 84 3.36 3.21 -4.57
C ASN A 84 2.89 1.84 -4.06
N ILE A 85 1.69 1.81 -3.49
CA ILE A 85 1.10 0.60 -2.93
C ILE A 85 0.98 -0.53 -3.96
N MET A 86 0.87 -0.21 -5.26
CA MET A 86 0.75 -1.20 -6.33
C MET A 86 2.05 -1.97 -6.59
N HIS A 87 3.19 -1.38 -6.24
CA HIS A 87 4.50 -2.02 -6.34
C HIS A 87 4.85 -2.81 -5.08
N HIS A 88 4.06 -2.67 -4.01
CA HIS A 88 4.36 -3.32 -2.75
C HIS A 88 4.10 -4.83 -2.85
N PRO A 89 5.08 -5.69 -2.52
CA PRO A 89 5.03 -7.14 -2.79
C PRO A 89 3.93 -7.89 -2.02
N ARG A 90 3.32 -7.25 -1.01
CA ARG A 90 2.22 -7.83 -0.20
C ARG A 90 0.82 -7.39 -0.61
N VAL A 91 0.70 -6.48 -1.57
CA VAL A 91 -0.61 -6.09 -2.11
C VAL A 91 -0.93 -7.12 -3.20
N PRO A 92 -2.01 -7.91 -3.06
CA PRO A 92 -2.37 -8.86 -4.09
C PRO A 92 -2.67 -8.08 -5.36
N GLN A 93 -1.73 -8.09 -6.30
CA GLN A 93 -1.99 -7.64 -7.66
C GLN A 93 -3.15 -8.49 -8.15
N SER A 94 -4.22 -7.84 -8.61
CA SER A 94 -5.46 -8.46 -9.04
C SER A 94 -5.21 -9.77 -9.81
N LYS A 95 -6.03 -10.78 -9.49
CA LYS A 95 -5.89 -12.22 -9.78
C LYS A 95 -5.55 -12.62 -11.23
N GLN A 96 -5.47 -11.71 -12.19
CA GLN A 96 -5.05 -12.01 -13.56
C GLN A 96 -3.56 -12.32 -13.70
N LEU A 97 -2.67 -11.74 -12.87
CA LEU A 97 -1.23 -12.03 -12.95
C LEU A 97 -0.81 -13.33 -12.25
N LEU A 98 -1.56 -13.78 -11.24
CA LEU A 98 -1.30 -15.05 -10.53
C LEU A 98 -1.62 -16.29 -11.39
N LEU A 99 -2.50 -16.18 -12.38
CA LEU A 99 -2.75 -17.24 -13.36
C LEU A 99 -1.57 -17.47 -14.32
N ARG A 100 -0.65 -16.50 -14.46
CA ARG A 100 0.52 -16.62 -15.34
C ARG A 100 1.77 -17.20 -14.67
N ARG A 101 1.75 -17.44 -13.35
CA ARG A 101 2.90 -17.96 -12.57
C ARG A 101 2.65 -19.31 -11.90
N GLN A 102 1.63 -20.07 -12.30
CA GLN A 102 1.54 -21.50 -11.98
C GLN A 102 2.18 -22.35 -13.08
N THR A 103 3.51 -22.29 -13.21
CA THR A 103 4.30 -23.36 -13.82
C THR A 103 5.12 -24.00 -12.72
N GLY A 104 4.58 -25.07 -12.15
CA GLY A 104 5.20 -25.80 -11.04
C GLY A 104 4.23 -26.74 -10.34
N LEU A 105 3.36 -27.42 -11.10
CA LEU A 105 2.67 -28.60 -10.58
C LEU A 105 3.74 -29.67 -10.35
N ILE A 106 4.06 -29.96 -9.09
CA ILE A 106 4.69 -31.23 -8.75
C ILE A 106 3.59 -32.29 -8.95
N PRO A 107 3.72 -33.22 -9.93
CA PRO A 107 2.74 -34.27 -10.07
C PRO A 107 2.80 -35.18 -8.84
N PHE A 108 1.70 -35.27 -8.09
CA PHE A 108 1.53 -36.32 -7.11
C PHE A 108 1.40 -37.66 -7.84
N PRO A 109 2.06 -38.74 -7.36
CA PRO A 109 1.95 -40.05 -8.00
C PRO A 109 0.49 -40.54 -7.92
N THR A 110 -0.08 -40.89 -9.07
CA THR A 110 -1.39 -41.51 -9.15
C THR A 110 -1.31 -42.92 -8.58
N VAL A 111 -2.18 -43.23 -7.62
CA VAL A 111 -2.35 -44.58 -7.08
C VAL A 111 -2.78 -45.53 -8.22
N PRO A 112 -2.15 -46.72 -8.38
CA PRO A 112 -2.53 -47.65 -9.42
C PRO A 112 -3.93 -48.22 -9.13
N LYS A 113 -4.82 -48.15 -10.11
CA LYS A 113 -6.10 -48.88 -10.10
C LYS A 113 -5.79 -50.38 -10.05
N LYS A 114 -6.24 -51.06 -9.00
CA LYS A 114 -6.31 -52.52 -8.97
C LYS A 114 -7.35 -52.99 -9.99
N SER A 115 -6.95 -53.94 -10.83
CA SER A 115 -7.85 -54.84 -11.58
C SER A 115 -8.57 -55.80 -10.64
#